data_AF-A0A970RNV0-F1
#
_entry.id   AF-A0A970RNV0-F1
#
_cell.length_a   1.000
_cell.length_b   1.000
_cell.length_c   1.000
_cell.angle_alpha   90.00
_cell.angle_beta   90.00
_cell.angle_gamma   90.00
#
_symmetry.space_group_name_H-M   'P 1'
#
loop_
_entity.id
_entity.type
_entity.pdbx_description
1 polymer ?
#
loop_
_entity_poly.entity_id
_entity_poly.type
_entity_poly.pdbx_seq_one_letter_code
_entity_poly.pdbx_strand_id
1 'polypeptide(L)'
;MIFFAAAAANQNDLVAQEAQKAGAADIKLINGGIEFEGDLACGYRFCLYSRIATRVMIALAHDDEVYDGDDLYDSSVQIPWETWLTPEKTFSVTITAMHCQWLRNSTFGAIRLKDAVVDRIRERFEDNRPTVDFDNPDVVFHLHVEGERVIWYLDFSGRSLHKRGYRTQETSAVLKENLAAAMLMRSEWYKSVLDGTPQLLLDPFCGSGTLCIEAALIASETAPGLIDPNRFAFLKLEMHDAQLWDQILDEAYTIQESNTGKDIRIIGWDIERKAVAISRENAKNAHVAQYIEFEQKDFTAITTDDIPEGPASVVTDPPYGLRMESTFGIQELYINMGHTFNTLFPGWDIAILCGDKELLSFVDMKPDRTNALFNGPLECQLAHYHVFTVEQRQQMMEKGIEKKRERLSQPLSPGAQMAFNRLKKNMDKLVPIMEQRGITSYRLYDADMPEYSAAIDFYEGKWVHLQEYAPPATIDPEAAETRLDELIDATERALEIDRELIYVKQRREQKDNDQYTKLASKGQLRIIREHNLMFFVNFTDYLDTGIFLDHRPVRKM
;
A
#
# COMPACT_ATOMS: atom_id res chain seq x y z
N MET A 1 -4.76 -26.24 20.88
CA MET A 1 -3.88 -25.18 21.46
C MET A 1 -4.31 -23.85 20.89
N ILE A 2 -4.12 -22.76 21.62
CA ILE A 2 -4.39 -21.40 21.14
C ILE A 2 -3.07 -20.80 20.69
N PHE A 3 -2.98 -20.43 19.41
CA PHE A 3 -1.82 -19.79 18.81
C PHE A 3 -2.11 -18.31 18.56
N PHE A 4 -1.07 -17.48 18.71
CA PHE A 4 -1.04 -16.11 18.22
C PHE A 4 0.05 -15.98 17.16
N ALA A 5 -0.32 -15.52 15.97
CA ALA A 5 0.62 -15.20 14.90
C ALA A 5 0.69 -13.69 14.69
N ALA A 6 1.86 -13.11 15.01
CA ALA A 6 2.11 -11.69 14.87
C ALA A 6 2.28 -11.30 13.40
N ALA A 7 1.68 -10.19 12.99
CA ALA A 7 1.72 -9.67 11.62
C ALA A 7 2.04 -8.17 11.63
N ALA A 8 2.57 -7.64 10.52
CA ALA A 8 2.62 -6.20 10.35
C ALA A 8 1.20 -5.65 10.14
N ALA A 9 1.00 -4.37 10.45
CA ALA A 9 -0.29 -3.71 10.25
C ALA A 9 -0.79 -3.87 8.80
N ASN A 10 -2.11 -4.01 8.64
CA ASN A 10 -2.82 -4.25 7.36
C ASN A 10 -2.47 -5.56 6.63
N GLN A 11 -1.93 -6.56 7.33
CA GLN A 11 -1.61 -7.88 6.77
C GLN A 11 -2.32 -9.05 7.47
N ASN A 12 -3.11 -8.79 8.52
CA ASN A 12 -3.75 -9.83 9.33
C ASN A 12 -4.68 -10.74 8.49
N ASP A 13 -5.33 -10.19 7.46
CA ASP A 13 -6.18 -10.96 6.55
C ASP A 13 -5.39 -11.97 5.72
N LEU A 14 -4.16 -11.64 5.29
CA LEU A 14 -3.28 -12.61 4.61
C LEU A 14 -2.82 -13.70 5.57
N VAL A 15 -2.46 -13.34 6.81
CA VAL A 15 -2.06 -14.31 7.83
C VAL A 15 -3.22 -15.24 8.21
N ALA A 16 -4.45 -14.73 8.25
CA ALA A 16 -5.66 -15.54 8.47
C ALA A 16 -5.85 -16.58 7.35
N GLN A 17 -5.60 -16.21 6.10
CA GLN A 17 -5.65 -17.16 4.98
C GLN A 17 -4.56 -18.25 5.10
N GLU A 18 -3.35 -17.88 5.53
CA GLU A 18 -2.27 -18.83 5.81
C GLU A 18 -2.64 -19.79 6.95
N ALA A 19 -3.26 -19.28 8.03
CA ALA A 19 -3.75 -20.09 9.14
C ALA A 19 -4.82 -21.08 8.70
N GLN A 20 -5.80 -20.63 7.90
CA GLN A 20 -6.84 -21.49 7.37
C GLN A 20 -6.24 -22.63 6.53
N LYS A 21 -5.26 -22.33 5.68
CA LYS A 21 -4.55 -23.34 4.87
C LYS A 21 -3.72 -24.31 5.72
N ALA A 22 -3.22 -23.87 6.87
CA ALA A 22 -2.51 -24.74 7.82
C ALA A 22 -3.44 -25.65 8.64
N GLY A 23 -4.77 -25.48 8.53
CA GLY A 23 -5.76 -26.27 9.27
C GLY A 23 -6.23 -25.62 10.57
N ALA A 24 -6.07 -24.31 10.71
CA ALA A 24 -6.53 -23.57 11.88
C ALA A 24 -8.07 -23.45 11.94
N ALA A 25 -8.59 -23.44 13.16
CA ALA A 25 -9.99 -23.16 13.51
C ALA A 25 -10.09 -21.85 14.32
N ASP A 26 -11.31 -21.32 14.45
CA ASP A 26 -11.63 -20.15 15.30
C ASP A 26 -10.69 -18.95 15.13
N ILE A 27 -10.36 -18.64 13.87
CA ILE A 27 -9.44 -17.56 13.51
C ILE A 27 -10.05 -16.20 13.82
N LYS A 28 -9.40 -15.44 14.70
CA LYS A 28 -9.79 -14.08 15.10
C LYS A 28 -8.71 -13.09 14.68
N LEU A 29 -9.10 -12.06 13.93
CA LEU A 29 -8.26 -10.92 13.62
C LEU A 29 -8.21 -10.00 14.86
N ILE A 30 -7.04 -9.79 15.43
CA ILE A 30 -6.84 -8.89 16.58
C ILE A 30 -5.74 -7.87 16.28
N ASN A 31 -5.49 -6.93 17.19
CA ASN A 31 -4.43 -5.95 16.96
C ASN A 31 -3.05 -6.65 16.86
N GLY A 32 -2.25 -6.27 15.86
CA GLY A 32 -0.91 -6.82 15.66
C GLY A 32 -0.81 -8.27 15.17
N GLY A 33 -1.92 -8.95 14.87
CA GLY A 33 -1.87 -10.31 14.35
C GLY A 33 -3.21 -11.05 14.31
N ILE A 34 -3.13 -12.37 14.45
CA ILE A 34 -4.31 -13.25 14.55
C ILE A 34 -4.16 -14.21 15.74
N GLU A 35 -5.29 -14.55 16.35
CA GLU A 35 -5.42 -15.68 17.26
C GLU A 35 -6.14 -16.81 16.54
N PHE A 36 -5.73 -18.06 16.75
CA PHE A 36 -6.42 -19.22 16.18
C PHE A 36 -6.23 -20.48 17.01
N GLU A 37 -7.12 -21.45 16.83
CA GLU A 37 -7.01 -22.78 17.43
C GLU A 37 -6.40 -23.78 16.45
N GLY A 38 -5.52 -24.64 16.95
CA GLY A 38 -4.89 -25.69 16.16
C GLY A 38 -4.27 -26.80 17.01
N ASP A 39 -4.05 -27.95 16.40
CA ASP A 39 -3.20 -29.00 16.94
C ASP A 39 -1.72 -28.73 16.62
N LEU A 40 -0.83 -29.66 17.00
CA LEU A 40 0.61 -29.50 16.79
C LEU A 40 0.97 -29.52 15.30
N ALA A 41 0.27 -30.33 14.50
CA ALA A 41 0.47 -30.39 13.06
C ALA A 41 0.12 -29.06 12.39
N CYS A 42 -0.98 -28.42 12.81
CA CYS A 42 -1.34 -27.07 12.37
C CYS A 42 -0.24 -26.05 12.69
N GLY A 43 0.30 -26.05 13.92
CA GLY A 43 1.41 -25.18 14.30
C GLY A 43 2.66 -25.38 13.43
N TYR A 44 3.05 -26.63 13.19
CA TYR A 44 4.17 -26.98 12.31
C TYR A 44 3.96 -26.53 10.86
N ARG A 45 2.80 -26.85 10.27
CA ARG A 45 2.45 -26.40 8.91
C ARG A 45 2.44 -24.88 8.82
N PHE A 46 1.88 -24.20 9.80
CA PHE A 46 1.87 -22.74 9.81
C PHE A 46 3.28 -22.15 9.80
N CYS A 47 4.18 -22.62 10.68
CA CYS A 47 5.55 -22.13 10.73
C CYS A 47 6.33 -22.42 9.43
N LEU A 48 6.09 -23.58 8.82
CA LEU A 48 6.74 -24.00 7.59
C LEU A 48 6.27 -23.17 6.38
N TYR A 49 4.97 -22.89 6.28
CA TYR A 49 4.35 -22.29 5.10
C TYR A 49 4.11 -20.78 5.18
N SER A 50 4.04 -20.19 6.37
CA SER A 50 3.70 -18.76 6.50
C SER A 50 4.79 -17.89 5.86
N ARG A 51 4.34 -17.00 4.97
CA ARG A 51 5.16 -16.01 4.26
C ARG A 51 5.01 -14.63 4.89
N ILE A 52 3.87 -14.36 5.52
CA ILE A 52 3.50 -13.03 6.00
C ILE A 52 3.76 -12.85 7.50
N ALA A 53 3.45 -13.87 8.31
CA ALA A 53 3.61 -13.77 9.75
C ALA A 53 5.07 -13.52 10.14
N THR A 54 5.25 -12.81 11.24
CA THR A 54 6.57 -12.48 11.79
C THR A 54 6.98 -13.44 12.89
N ARG A 55 6.05 -13.94 13.70
CA ARG A 55 6.31 -14.86 14.81
C ARG A 55 5.02 -15.59 15.19
N VAL A 56 5.15 -16.83 15.66
CA VAL A 56 4.06 -17.67 16.16
C VAL A 56 4.36 -18.04 17.60
N MET A 57 3.36 -17.90 18.45
CA MET A 57 3.47 -18.20 19.88
C MET A 57 2.23 -18.97 20.35
N ILE A 58 2.36 -19.75 21.42
CA ILE A 58 1.26 -20.46 22.07
C ILE A 58 0.84 -19.67 23.32
N ALA A 59 -0.44 -19.36 23.45
CA ALA A 59 -0.97 -18.74 24.67
C ALA A 59 -0.98 -19.76 25.81
N LEU A 60 -0.33 -19.42 26.93
CA LEU A 60 -0.24 -20.28 28.11
C LEU A 60 -1.30 -19.92 29.16
N ALA A 61 -1.48 -18.62 29.38
CA ALA A 61 -2.42 -18.06 30.35
C ALA A 61 -2.74 -16.60 29.99
N HIS A 62 -3.83 -16.09 30.55
CA HIS A 62 -4.15 -14.66 30.55
C HIS A 62 -4.73 -14.25 31.90
N ASP A 63 -4.61 -12.98 32.22
CA ASP A 63 -5.18 -12.33 33.40
C ASP A 63 -5.62 -10.92 33.01
N ASP A 64 -6.85 -10.54 33.35
CA ASP A 64 -7.43 -9.24 33.00
C ASP A 64 -7.34 -8.22 34.16
N GLU A 65 -6.80 -8.63 35.32
CA GLU A 65 -6.81 -7.86 36.57
C GLU A 65 -5.39 -7.66 37.15
N VAL A 66 -4.41 -7.32 36.30
CA VAL A 66 -3.04 -7.02 36.75
C VAL A 66 -2.82 -5.51 36.85
N TYR A 67 -2.69 -5.00 38.07
CA TYR A 67 -2.59 -3.57 38.35
C TYR A 67 -1.19 -3.11 38.74
N ASP A 68 -0.32 -4.03 39.15
CA ASP A 68 1.08 -3.73 39.46
C ASP A 68 2.03 -4.93 39.26
N GLY A 69 3.29 -4.75 39.68
CA GLY A 69 4.32 -5.77 39.52
C GLY A 69 4.22 -6.94 40.50
N ASP A 70 3.52 -6.78 41.63
CA ASP A 70 3.25 -7.88 42.56
C ASP A 70 2.12 -8.74 42.02
N ASP A 71 1.03 -8.14 41.52
CA ASP A 71 -0.02 -8.86 40.79
C ASP A 71 0.57 -9.68 39.63
N LEU A 72 1.45 -9.07 38.82
CA LEU A 72 2.12 -9.75 37.72
C LEU A 72 2.91 -10.96 38.21
N TYR A 73 3.63 -10.83 39.32
CA TYR A 73 4.44 -11.92 39.88
C TYR A 73 3.53 -13.04 40.40
N ASP A 74 2.51 -12.70 41.18
CA ASP A 74 1.60 -13.67 41.81
C ASP A 74 0.85 -14.48 40.74
N SER A 75 0.32 -13.82 39.70
CA SER A 75 -0.32 -14.50 38.57
C SER A 75 0.69 -15.33 37.76
N SER A 76 1.92 -14.84 37.58
CA SER A 76 2.97 -15.59 36.88
C SER A 76 3.38 -16.87 37.61
N VAL A 77 3.44 -16.88 38.95
CA VAL A 77 3.83 -18.08 39.73
C VAL A 77 2.80 -19.21 39.63
N GLN A 78 1.53 -18.90 39.34
CA GLN A 78 0.47 -19.91 39.19
C GLN A 78 0.60 -20.73 37.91
N ILE A 79 1.28 -20.20 36.89
CA ILE A 79 1.45 -20.87 35.60
C ILE A 79 2.34 -22.11 35.79
N PRO A 80 1.95 -23.29 35.24
CA PRO A 80 2.71 -24.53 35.38
C PRO A 80 3.92 -24.54 34.42
N TRP A 81 4.90 -23.66 34.67
CA TRP A 81 6.12 -23.50 33.86
C TRP A 81 6.90 -24.81 33.71
N GLU A 82 6.81 -25.70 34.70
CA GLU A 82 7.40 -27.05 34.69
C GLU A 82 6.93 -27.92 33.50
N THR A 83 5.85 -27.55 32.83
CA THR A 83 5.37 -28.20 31.60
C THR A 83 6.28 -27.92 30.41
N TRP A 84 6.98 -26.78 30.42
CA TRP A 84 7.72 -26.25 29.26
C TRP A 84 9.21 -26.08 29.52
N LEU A 85 9.61 -25.92 30.78
CA LEU A 85 10.97 -25.63 31.20
C LEU A 85 11.39 -26.56 32.35
N THR A 86 12.60 -27.10 32.25
CA THR A 86 13.27 -27.86 33.32
C THR A 86 14.60 -27.18 33.68
N PRO A 87 15.21 -27.50 34.83
CA PRO A 87 16.51 -26.91 35.22
C PRO A 87 17.66 -27.16 34.23
N GLU A 88 17.57 -28.20 33.40
CA GLU A 88 18.57 -28.55 32.39
C GLU A 88 18.52 -27.63 31.16
N LYS A 89 17.40 -26.93 30.93
CA LYS A 89 17.21 -26.03 29.80
C LYS A 89 17.53 -24.59 30.15
N THR A 90 17.92 -23.84 29.13
CA THR A 90 18.06 -22.39 29.20
C THR A 90 16.76 -21.69 28.78
N PHE A 91 16.51 -20.50 29.32
CA PHE A 91 15.36 -19.71 28.91
C PHE A 91 15.65 -18.22 28.81
N SER A 92 14.76 -17.50 28.12
CA SER A 92 14.71 -16.04 28.18
C SER A 92 13.27 -15.54 28.28
N VAL A 93 13.14 -14.27 28.64
CA VAL A 93 11.86 -13.58 28.72
C VAL A 93 11.92 -12.34 27.83
N THR A 94 10.87 -12.14 27.04
CA THR A 94 10.66 -10.94 26.25
C THR A 94 9.32 -10.31 26.63
N ILE A 95 9.16 -9.02 26.39
CA ILE A 95 7.95 -8.29 26.77
C ILE A 95 7.57 -7.25 25.74
N THR A 96 6.27 -7.16 25.47
CA THR A 96 5.63 -6.04 24.79
C THR A 96 4.64 -5.43 25.76
N ALA A 97 4.77 -4.13 26.05
CA ALA A 97 3.83 -3.40 26.88
C ALA A 97 3.27 -2.21 26.10
N MET A 98 1.95 -2.10 26.06
CA MET A 98 1.23 -1.00 25.44
C MET A 98 0.09 -0.55 26.36
N HIS A 99 -0.21 0.74 26.35
CA HIS A 99 -1.30 1.34 27.11
C HIS A 99 -1.31 1.03 28.62
N CYS A 100 -0.19 0.60 29.20
CA CYS A 100 -0.07 0.20 30.60
C CYS A 100 0.56 1.33 31.45
N GLN A 101 -0.13 1.74 32.53
CA GLN A 101 0.33 2.84 33.38
C GLN A 101 1.30 2.42 34.49
N TRP A 102 1.12 1.21 35.02
CA TRP A 102 1.93 0.68 36.12
C TRP A 102 3.28 0.14 35.60
N LEU A 103 3.31 -0.42 34.40
CA LEU A 103 4.54 -0.95 33.79
C LEU A 103 5.24 0.07 32.89
N ARG A 104 5.94 1.02 33.51
CA ARG A 104 6.69 2.07 32.78
C ARG A 104 8.00 1.60 32.15
N ASN A 105 8.56 0.49 32.64
CA ASN A 105 9.81 -0.06 32.14
C ASN A 105 9.63 -1.55 31.86
N SER A 106 9.74 -1.93 30.60
CA SER A 106 9.70 -3.32 30.14
C SER A 106 10.71 -4.22 30.87
N THR A 107 11.90 -3.69 31.18
CA THR A 107 12.93 -4.42 31.92
C THR A 107 12.44 -4.87 33.29
N PHE A 108 11.64 -4.05 33.98
CA PHE A 108 11.08 -4.40 35.28
C PHE A 108 10.10 -5.58 35.16
N GLY A 109 9.21 -5.56 34.17
CA GLY A 109 8.28 -6.66 33.91
C GLY A 109 8.99 -7.95 33.51
N ALA A 110 10.04 -7.85 32.69
CA ALA A 110 10.87 -8.99 32.31
C ALA A 110 11.58 -9.61 33.53
N ILE A 111 12.10 -8.79 34.45
CA ILE A 111 12.70 -9.26 35.70
C ILE A 111 11.66 -9.98 36.56
N ARG A 112 10.48 -9.37 36.75
CA ARG A 112 9.39 -9.95 37.55
C ARG A 112 8.93 -11.31 37.03
N LEU A 113 8.68 -11.42 35.73
CA LEU A 113 8.32 -12.70 35.12
C LEU A 113 9.45 -13.73 35.25
N LYS A 114 10.70 -13.32 35.00
CA LYS A 114 11.86 -14.21 35.15
C LYS A 114 12.01 -14.72 36.59
N ASP A 115 11.79 -13.87 37.59
CA ASP A 115 11.82 -14.28 39.01
C ASP A 115 10.70 -15.29 39.31
N ALA A 116 9.46 -15.02 38.88
CA ALA A 116 8.33 -15.94 39.05
C ALA A 116 8.56 -17.32 38.40
N VAL A 117 9.11 -17.34 37.17
CA VAL A 117 9.47 -18.59 36.47
C VAL A 117 10.53 -19.35 37.26
N VAL A 118 11.60 -18.68 37.69
CA VAL A 118 12.70 -19.34 38.45
C VAL A 118 12.19 -19.90 39.76
N ASP A 119 11.41 -19.12 40.52
CA ASP A 119 10.92 -19.56 41.83
C ASP A 119 9.95 -20.73 41.71
N ARG A 120 9.08 -20.73 40.70
CA ARG A 120 8.22 -21.89 40.39
C ARG A 120 9.02 -23.14 40.06
N ILE A 121 10.06 -23.03 39.23
CA ILE A 121 10.90 -24.19 38.88
C ILE A 121 11.69 -24.68 40.11
N ARG A 122 12.21 -23.78 40.94
CA ARG A 122 12.92 -24.16 42.17
C ARG A 122 12.02 -24.90 43.15
N GLU A 123 10.77 -24.47 43.31
CA GLU A 123 9.78 -25.15 44.14
C GLU A 123 9.49 -26.57 43.62
N ARG A 124 9.42 -26.74 42.29
CA ARG A 124 9.11 -28.03 41.65
C ARG A 124 10.28 -29.01 41.57
N PHE A 125 11.52 -28.52 41.54
CA PHE A 125 12.71 -29.33 41.26
C PHE A 125 13.79 -29.25 42.36
N GLU A 126 13.38 -29.27 43.63
CA GLU A 126 14.28 -29.35 44.80
C GLU A 126 15.38 -28.28 44.78
N ASP A 127 14.98 -27.00 44.64
CA ASP A 127 15.86 -25.83 44.59
C ASP A 127 16.78 -25.71 43.35
N ASN A 128 16.70 -26.63 42.38
CA ASN A 128 17.40 -26.47 41.12
C ASN A 128 16.79 -25.34 40.27
N ARG A 129 17.64 -24.50 39.68
CA ARG A 129 17.22 -23.35 38.88
C ARG A 129 17.61 -23.48 37.41
N PRO A 130 16.76 -23.04 36.48
CA PRO A 130 17.13 -22.92 35.08
C PRO A 130 18.10 -21.74 34.88
N THR A 131 18.87 -21.81 33.79
CA THR A 131 19.83 -20.77 33.41
C THR A 131 19.20 -19.80 32.40
N VAL A 132 19.47 -18.50 32.53
CA VAL A 132 19.02 -17.51 31.55
C VAL A 132 20.07 -17.37 30.46
N ASP A 133 19.67 -17.53 29.20
CA ASP A 133 20.50 -17.29 28.01
C ASP A 133 19.75 -16.32 27.09
N PHE A 134 20.33 -15.15 26.81
CA PHE A 134 19.71 -14.13 25.96
C PHE A 134 20.02 -14.31 24.48
N ASP A 135 21.07 -15.07 24.15
CA ASP A 135 21.59 -15.21 22.79
C ASP A 135 21.03 -16.44 22.10
N ASN A 136 20.97 -17.58 22.80
CA ASN A 136 20.47 -18.84 22.26
C ASN A 136 19.69 -19.68 23.30
N PRO A 137 18.58 -19.15 23.84
CA PRO A 137 17.75 -19.89 24.79
C PRO A 137 17.14 -21.15 24.15
N ASP A 138 16.86 -22.14 24.99
CA ASP A 138 16.05 -23.31 24.61
C ASP A 138 14.56 -22.98 24.60
N VAL A 139 14.13 -22.14 25.55
CA VAL A 139 12.73 -21.72 25.72
C VAL A 139 12.64 -20.20 25.80
N VAL A 140 11.72 -19.59 25.06
CA VAL A 140 11.44 -18.15 25.16
C VAL A 140 10.00 -17.95 25.61
N PHE A 141 9.83 -17.26 26.73
CA PHE A 141 8.53 -16.79 27.16
C PHE A 141 8.34 -15.33 26.73
N HIS A 142 7.15 -15.01 26.25
CA HIS A 142 6.77 -13.67 25.86
C HIS A 142 5.61 -13.18 26.72
N LEU A 143 5.78 -11.99 27.31
CA LEU A 143 4.75 -11.31 28.07
C LEU A 143 4.15 -10.20 27.21
N HIS A 144 2.84 -10.26 26.99
CA HIS A 144 2.11 -9.17 26.34
C HIS A 144 1.25 -8.47 27.38
N VAL A 145 1.42 -7.15 27.51
CA VAL A 145 0.68 -6.31 28.44
C VAL A 145 -0.04 -5.23 27.66
N GLU A 146 -1.37 -5.20 27.77
CA GLU A 146 -2.25 -4.19 27.18
C GLU A 146 -3.20 -3.65 28.25
N GLY A 147 -2.92 -2.45 28.75
CA GLY A 147 -3.64 -1.91 29.92
C GLY A 147 -3.41 -2.77 31.16
N GLU A 148 -4.51 -3.27 31.74
CA GLU A 148 -4.55 -4.21 32.88
C GLU A 148 -4.53 -5.69 32.44
N ARG A 149 -4.70 -5.95 31.14
CA ARG A 149 -4.69 -7.31 30.58
C ARG A 149 -3.27 -7.79 30.30
N VAL A 150 -2.96 -8.98 30.76
CA VAL A 150 -1.68 -9.67 30.58
C VAL A 150 -1.91 -11.03 29.93
N ILE A 151 -1.10 -11.36 28.93
CA ILE A 151 -1.08 -12.68 28.30
C ILE A 151 0.34 -13.21 28.30
N TRP A 152 0.51 -14.45 28.78
CA TRP A 152 1.79 -15.16 28.77
C TRP A 152 1.81 -16.13 27.60
N TYR A 153 2.87 -16.04 26.82
CA TYR A 153 3.07 -16.83 25.62
C TYR A 153 4.36 -17.65 25.69
N LEU A 154 4.36 -18.80 25.02
CA LEU A 154 5.54 -19.57 24.66
C LEU A 154 5.90 -19.31 23.20
N ASP A 155 7.11 -18.84 22.90
CA ASP A 155 7.55 -18.66 21.51
C ASP A 155 7.68 -20.02 20.82
N PHE A 156 6.91 -20.22 19.76
CA PHE A 156 6.84 -21.48 19.04
C PHE A 156 7.74 -21.45 17.79
N SER A 157 7.74 -20.33 17.07
CA SER A 157 8.55 -20.17 15.86
C SER A 157 10.02 -19.82 16.14
N GLY A 158 10.32 -19.14 17.25
CA GLY A 158 11.65 -18.64 17.58
C GLY A 158 12.00 -17.36 16.83
N ARG A 159 13.11 -17.39 16.07
CA ARG A 159 13.54 -16.23 15.27
C ARG A 159 12.43 -15.83 14.29
N SER A 160 12.31 -14.52 14.04
CA SER A 160 11.23 -14.03 13.20
C SER A 160 11.17 -14.74 11.85
N LEU A 161 9.99 -15.27 11.50
CA LEU A 161 9.75 -16.09 10.32
C LEU A 161 10.22 -15.40 9.04
N HIS A 162 10.24 -14.06 9.04
CA HIS A 162 10.67 -13.34 7.84
C HIS A 162 12.11 -13.65 7.41
N LYS A 163 12.99 -14.04 8.33
CA LYS A 163 14.39 -14.39 8.05
C LYS A 163 14.51 -15.81 7.51
N ARG A 164 14.13 -16.04 6.25
CA ARG A 164 14.04 -17.37 5.62
C ARG A 164 15.31 -18.22 5.72
N GLY A 165 16.48 -17.58 5.72
CA GLY A 165 17.79 -18.24 5.78
C GLY A 165 18.64 -18.07 4.52
N TYR A 166 18.09 -17.53 3.43
CA TYR A 166 18.81 -17.42 2.16
C TYR A 166 19.74 -16.20 2.03
N ARG A 167 19.60 -15.19 2.90
CA ARG A 167 20.37 -13.95 2.80
C ARG A 167 21.77 -14.11 3.37
N THR A 168 22.76 -13.76 2.57
CA THR A 168 24.19 -13.75 2.98
C THR A 168 24.64 -12.42 3.59
N GLN A 169 23.96 -11.31 3.27
CA GLN A 169 24.30 -9.96 3.74
C GLN A 169 23.04 -9.28 4.30
N GLU A 170 23.01 -9.03 5.61
CA GLU A 170 21.95 -8.25 6.23
C GLU A 170 22.33 -6.76 6.18
N THR A 171 21.57 -5.96 5.41
CA THR A 171 21.59 -4.50 5.58
C THR A 171 20.17 -4.03 5.92
N SER A 172 20.05 -3.03 6.81
CA SER A 172 18.77 -2.56 7.34
C SER A 172 17.88 -1.85 6.31
N ALA A 173 18.39 -1.58 5.11
CA ALA A 173 17.70 -0.87 4.05
C ALA A 173 16.99 -1.80 3.05
N VAL A 174 17.07 -3.11 3.22
CA VAL A 174 16.50 -4.09 2.28
C VAL A 174 15.05 -4.40 2.65
N LEU A 175 14.19 -4.45 1.64
CA LEU A 175 12.80 -4.91 1.74
C LEU A 175 12.73 -6.25 2.51
N LYS A 176 11.94 -6.30 3.59
CA LYS A 176 11.71 -7.56 4.32
C LYS A 176 10.95 -8.54 3.45
N GLU A 177 11.30 -9.81 3.52
CA GLU A 177 10.76 -10.83 2.64
C GLU A 177 9.26 -11.10 2.92
N ASN A 178 8.77 -10.83 4.14
CA ASN A 178 7.33 -10.93 4.42
C ASN A 178 6.53 -9.76 3.82
N LEU A 179 7.12 -8.57 3.74
CA LEU A 179 6.54 -7.45 3.02
C LEU A 179 6.57 -7.70 1.50
N ALA A 180 7.66 -8.26 0.97
CA ALA A 180 7.73 -8.66 -0.45
C ALA A 180 6.66 -9.70 -0.81
N ALA A 181 6.47 -10.73 0.01
CA ALA A 181 5.39 -11.70 -0.15
C ALA A 181 4.00 -11.02 -0.07
N ALA A 182 3.79 -10.07 0.83
CA ALA A 182 2.54 -9.31 0.91
C ALA A 182 2.28 -8.49 -0.37
N MET A 183 3.31 -7.84 -0.92
CA MET A 183 3.18 -7.09 -2.18
C MET A 183 2.73 -8.00 -3.33
N LEU A 184 3.38 -9.16 -3.46
CA LEU A 184 3.05 -10.16 -4.47
C LEU A 184 1.61 -10.65 -4.28
N MET A 185 1.24 -11.09 -3.07
CA MET A 185 -0.11 -11.61 -2.77
C MET A 185 -1.23 -10.58 -2.97
N ARG A 186 -0.91 -9.28 -2.99
CA ARG A 186 -1.86 -8.20 -3.29
C ARG A 186 -1.92 -7.82 -4.77
N SER A 187 -0.97 -8.26 -5.58
CA SER A 187 -0.84 -7.90 -7.01
C SER A 187 -1.72 -8.75 -7.93
N GLU A 188 -1.96 -8.27 -9.15
CA GLU A 188 -2.65 -9.06 -10.18
C GLU A 188 -1.81 -10.28 -10.63
N TRP A 189 -0.48 -10.19 -10.53
CA TRP A 189 0.41 -11.34 -10.77
C TRP A 189 0.02 -12.55 -9.92
N TYR A 190 -0.29 -12.36 -8.64
CA TYR A 190 -0.64 -13.47 -7.76
C TYR A 190 -1.96 -14.15 -8.17
N LYS A 191 -2.91 -13.42 -8.77
CA LYS A 191 -4.11 -14.06 -9.32
C LYS A 191 -3.76 -15.04 -10.43
N SER A 192 -2.83 -14.68 -11.31
CA SER A 192 -2.36 -15.60 -12.36
C SER A 192 -1.71 -16.87 -11.79
N VAL A 193 -1.01 -16.75 -10.66
CA VAL A 193 -0.46 -17.91 -9.94
C VAL A 193 -1.59 -18.79 -9.39
N LEU A 194 -2.61 -18.20 -8.76
CA LEU A 194 -3.76 -18.92 -8.23
C LEU A 194 -4.58 -19.62 -9.31
N ASP A 195 -4.66 -19.04 -10.51
CA ASP A 195 -5.33 -19.62 -11.68
C ASP A 195 -4.51 -20.76 -12.33
N GLY A 196 -3.30 -21.03 -11.84
CA GLY A 196 -2.42 -22.08 -12.34
C GLY A 196 -1.65 -21.73 -13.62
N THR A 197 -1.72 -20.48 -14.07
CA THR A 197 -1.03 -19.96 -15.26
C THR A 197 -0.18 -18.75 -14.86
N PRO A 198 0.90 -18.94 -14.09
CA PRO A 198 1.71 -17.84 -13.59
C PRO A 198 2.26 -17.03 -14.77
N GLN A 199 1.88 -15.76 -14.83
CA GLN A 199 2.44 -14.83 -15.78
C GLN A 199 3.92 -14.57 -15.44
N LEU A 200 4.67 -14.10 -16.43
CA LEU A 200 6.02 -13.61 -16.17
C LEU A 200 5.97 -12.45 -15.18
N LEU A 201 6.85 -12.47 -14.19
CA LEU A 201 7.04 -11.36 -13.25
C LEU A 201 8.32 -10.60 -13.58
N LEU A 202 8.24 -9.28 -13.66
CA LEU A 202 9.39 -8.40 -13.74
C LEU A 202 9.49 -7.51 -12.50
N ASP A 203 10.68 -7.47 -11.88
CA ASP A 203 11.07 -6.43 -10.93
C ASP A 203 12.23 -5.61 -11.53
N PRO A 204 11.98 -4.40 -12.05
CA PRO A 204 13.01 -3.57 -12.67
C PRO A 204 13.97 -2.87 -11.69
N PHE A 205 13.72 -2.99 -10.38
CA PHE A 205 14.53 -2.42 -9.30
C PHE A 205 14.82 -3.47 -8.23
N CYS A 206 15.27 -4.65 -8.67
CA CYS A 206 15.25 -5.86 -7.84
C CYS A 206 16.21 -5.84 -6.64
N GLY A 207 17.23 -4.99 -6.64
CA GLY A 207 18.22 -4.88 -5.58
C GLY A 207 18.82 -6.24 -5.21
N SER A 208 18.56 -6.68 -3.98
CA SER A 208 19.04 -7.98 -3.47
C SER A 208 18.20 -9.20 -3.92
N GLY A 209 17.23 -9.01 -4.81
CA GLY A 209 16.38 -10.05 -5.40
C GLY A 209 15.24 -10.55 -4.53
N THR A 210 14.97 -9.90 -3.39
CA THR A 210 13.97 -10.36 -2.40
C THR A 210 12.62 -10.67 -3.02
N LEU A 211 12.10 -9.74 -3.82
CA LEU A 211 10.77 -9.86 -4.40
C LEU A 211 10.73 -10.98 -5.44
N CYS A 212 11.75 -11.09 -6.29
CA CYS A 212 11.90 -12.20 -7.23
C CYS A 212 11.98 -13.56 -6.52
N ILE A 213 12.71 -13.66 -5.40
CA ILE A 213 12.88 -14.90 -4.64
C ILE A 213 11.55 -15.31 -3.99
N GLU A 214 10.85 -14.38 -3.31
CA GLU A 214 9.55 -14.69 -2.73
C GLU A 214 8.51 -15.05 -3.80
N ALA A 215 8.57 -14.41 -4.98
CA ALA A 215 7.74 -14.77 -6.12
C ALA A 215 8.01 -16.20 -6.60
N ALA A 216 9.28 -16.59 -6.70
CA ALA A 216 9.65 -17.95 -7.10
C ALA A 216 9.17 -18.98 -6.07
N LEU A 217 9.31 -18.69 -4.77
CA LEU A 217 8.79 -19.55 -3.70
C LEU A 217 7.25 -19.66 -3.73
N ILE A 218 6.54 -18.57 -4.05
CA ILE A 218 5.09 -18.56 -4.19
C ILE A 218 4.65 -19.38 -5.41
N ALA A 219 5.21 -19.10 -6.59
CA ALA A 219 4.81 -19.72 -7.86
C ALA A 219 5.15 -21.23 -7.92
N SER A 220 6.26 -21.63 -7.30
CA SER A 220 6.65 -23.05 -7.18
C SER A 220 5.97 -23.77 -6.02
N GLU A 221 5.12 -23.08 -5.25
CA GLU A 221 4.49 -23.59 -4.02
C GLU A 221 5.51 -24.12 -2.98
N THR A 222 6.76 -23.64 -3.04
CA THR A 222 7.80 -24.00 -2.07
C THR A 222 7.53 -23.29 -0.74
N ALA A 223 7.43 -24.06 0.34
CA ALA A 223 7.35 -23.54 1.70
C ALA A 223 8.62 -22.75 2.07
N PRO A 224 8.53 -21.49 2.53
CA PRO A 224 9.70 -20.68 2.88
C PRO A 224 10.52 -21.30 4.03
N GLY A 225 9.90 -22.06 4.93
CA GLY A 225 10.58 -22.74 6.03
C GLY A 225 11.46 -23.93 5.62
N LEU A 226 11.33 -24.46 4.39
CA LEU A 226 12.19 -25.54 3.89
C LEU A 226 13.63 -25.09 3.64
N ILE A 227 13.86 -23.78 3.52
CA ILE A 227 15.21 -23.21 3.31
C ILE A 227 16.11 -23.49 4.53
N ASP A 228 15.54 -23.45 5.73
CA ASP A 228 16.20 -23.89 6.96
C ASP A 228 15.16 -24.50 7.91
N PRO A 229 14.88 -25.81 7.82
CA PRO A 229 13.87 -26.47 8.64
C PRO A 229 14.31 -26.65 10.10
N ASN A 230 15.59 -26.40 10.43
CA ASN A 230 16.14 -26.56 11.78
C ASN A 230 16.10 -25.29 12.62
N ARG A 231 15.60 -24.18 12.05
CA ARG A 231 15.59 -22.86 12.68
C ARG A 231 14.55 -22.67 13.79
N PHE A 232 13.55 -23.54 13.86
CA PHE A 232 12.35 -23.28 14.63
C PHE A 232 12.53 -23.59 16.12
N ALA A 233 12.01 -22.73 16.99
CA ALA A 233 12.13 -22.91 18.44
C ALA A 233 11.40 -24.17 18.94
N PHE A 234 10.29 -24.54 18.30
CA PHE A 234 9.52 -25.72 18.70
C PHE A 234 10.33 -27.02 18.73
N LEU A 235 11.41 -27.12 17.96
CA LEU A 235 12.29 -28.30 17.93
C LEU A 235 12.97 -28.59 19.27
N LYS A 236 13.10 -27.56 20.13
CA LYS A 236 13.70 -27.67 21.46
C LYS A 236 12.66 -27.87 22.57
N LEU A 237 11.37 -27.78 22.27
CA LEU A 237 10.30 -27.88 23.27
C LEU A 237 9.96 -29.34 23.58
N GLU A 238 9.54 -29.63 24.81
CA GLU A 238 9.15 -30.99 25.23
C GLU A 238 7.96 -31.54 24.42
N MET A 239 7.10 -30.65 23.92
CA MET A 239 5.97 -31.02 23.07
C MET A 239 6.36 -31.41 21.65
N HIS A 240 7.65 -31.32 21.28
CA HIS A 240 8.08 -31.62 19.93
C HIS A 240 7.86 -33.10 19.58
N ASP A 241 7.09 -33.34 18.52
CA ASP A 241 6.96 -34.66 17.92
C ASP A 241 7.83 -34.70 16.65
N ALA A 242 8.98 -35.36 16.76
CA ALA A 242 9.93 -35.49 15.64
C ALA A 242 9.34 -36.27 14.47
N GLN A 243 8.55 -37.33 14.74
CA GLN A 243 7.96 -38.14 13.68
C GLN A 243 6.89 -37.36 12.91
N LEU A 244 6.06 -36.58 13.62
CA LEU A 244 5.07 -35.70 12.99
C LEU A 244 5.73 -34.59 12.17
N TRP A 245 6.85 -34.03 12.66
CA TRP A 245 7.57 -33.01 11.91
C TRP A 245 8.19 -33.55 10.63
N ASP A 246 8.84 -34.72 10.70
CA ASP A 246 9.40 -35.39 9.52
C ASP A 246 8.31 -35.67 8.47
N GLN A 247 7.12 -36.10 8.90
CA GLN A 247 5.97 -36.29 8.00
C GLN A 247 5.55 -34.99 7.28
N ILE A 248 5.53 -33.86 8.01
CA ILE A 248 5.15 -32.57 7.43
C ILE A 248 6.24 -32.05 6.47
N LEU A 249 7.51 -32.33 6.76
CA LEU A 249 8.60 -32.04 5.83
C LEU A 249 8.48 -32.88 4.56
N ASP A 250 8.20 -34.17 4.67
CA ASP A 250 7.99 -35.07 3.53
C ASP A 250 6.79 -34.63 2.67
N GLU A 251 5.68 -34.20 3.29
CA GLU A 251 4.53 -33.58 2.60
C GLU A 251 4.98 -32.36 1.79
N ALA A 252 5.78 -31.48 2.38
CA ALA A 252 6.24 -30.25 1.75
C ALA A 252 7.25 -30.48 0.61
N TYR A 253 8.19 -31.44 0.78
CA TYR A 253 9.09 -31.84 -0.30
C TYR A 253 8.33 -32.48 -1.47
N THR A 254 7.32 -33.32 -1.19
CA THR A 254 6.47 -33.90 -2.23
C THR A 254 5.75 -32.81 -3.04
N ILE A 255 5.21 -31.79 -2.37
CA ILE A 255 4.58 -30.64 -3.04
C ILE A 255 5.61 -29.89 -3.91
N GLN A 256 6.79 -29.59 -3.37
CA GLN A 256 7.85 -28.91 -4.11
C GLN A 256 8.25 -29.70 -5.37
N GLU A 257 8.49 -31.01 -5.23
CA GLU A 257 8.89 -31.88 -6.35
C GLU A 257 7.84 -31.91 -7.46
N SER A 258 6.55 -32.03 -7.09
CA SER A 258 5.44 -32.05 -8.04
C SER A 258 5.33 -30.77 -8.89
N ASN A 259 5.92 -29.67 -8.42
CA ASN A 259 5.89 -28.36 -9.06
C ASN A 259 7.14 -28.01 -9.87
N THR A 260 8.16 -28.87 -9.89
CA THR A 260 9.45 -28.63 -10.59
C THR A 260 9.29 -28.42 -12.11
N GLY A 261 8.18 -28.89 -12.70
CA GLY A 261 7.87 -28.75 -14.13
C GLY A 261 7.02 -27.52 -14.51
N LYS A 262 6.65 -26.66 -13.56
CA LYS A 262 5.88 -25.43 -13.87
C LYS A 262 6.74 -24.46 -14.68
N ASP A 263 6.15 -23.86 -15.71
CA ASP A 263 6.78 -22.78 -16.48
C ASP A 263 6.71 -21.48 -15.67
N ILE A 264 7.70 -21.29 -14.79
CA ILE A 264 7.83 -20.12 -13.93
C ILE A 264 8.96 -19.26 -14.49
N ARG A 265 8.63 -18.02 -14.84
CA ARG A 265 9.58 -17.06 -15.41
C ARG A 265 9.54 -15.76 -14.60
N ILE A 266 10.64 -15.46 -13.93
CA ILE A 266 10.80 -14.25 -13.13
C ILE A 266 12.07 -13.54 -13.59
N ILE A 267 11.98 -12.23 -13.80
CA ILE A 267 13.09 -11.40 -14.22
C ILE A 267 13.31 -10.31 -13.17
N GLY A 268 14.56 -10.14 -12.77
CA GLY A 268 14.99 -9.06 -11.88
C GLY A 268 16.09 -8.22 -12.51
N TRP A 269 15.86 -6.93 -12.68
CA TRP A 269 16.87 -5.99 -13.15
C TRP A 269 17.34 -5.09 -12.04
N ASP A 270 18.61 -4.71 -12.10
CA ASP A 270 19.13 -3.62 -11.28
C ASP A 270 20.30 -2.93 -11.99
N ILE A 271 20.44 -1.63 -11.81
CA ILE A 271 21.56 -0.86 -12.38
C ILE A 271 22.89 -1.24 -11.71
N GLU A 272 22.84 -1.64 -10.44
CA GLU A 272 24.01 -1.97 -9.63
C GLU A 272 24.44 -3.44 -9.82
N ARG A 273 25.56 -3.64 -10.51
CA ARG A 273 26.18 -4.97 -10.68
C ARG A 273 26.35 -5.75 -9.37
N LYS A 274 26.64 -5.06 -8.26
CA LYS A 274 26.82 -5.67 -6.95
C LYS A 274 25.51 -6.23 -6.41
N ALA A 275 24.40 -5.51 -6.58
CA ALA A 275 23.08 -5.94 -6.17
C ALA A 275 22.67 -7.21 -6.92
N VAL A 276 22.85 -7.22 -8.25
CA VAL A 276 22.62 -8.40 -9.12
C VAL A 276 23.47 -9.61 -8.73
N ALA A 277 24.72 -9.41 -8.29
CA ALA A 277 25.55 -10.51 -7.81
C ALA A 277 25.01 -11.11 -6.50
N ILE A 278 24.55 -10.25 -5.58
CA ILE A 278 23.94 -10.67 -4.31
C ILE A 278 22.60 -11.38 -4.56
N SER A 279 21.78 -10.89 -5.48
CA SER A 279 20.48 -11.50 -5.79
C SER A 279 20.60 -12.91 -6.34
N ARG A 280 21.57 -13.15 -7.23
CA ARG A 280 21.89 -14.50 -7.74
C ARG A 280 22.32 -15.45 -6.63
N GLU A 281 23.13 -14.99 -5.68
CA GLU A 281 23.58 -15.82 -4.56
C GLU A 281 22.42 -16.14 -3.60
N ASN A 282 21.62 -15.14 -3.26
CA ASN A 282 20.43 -15.32 -2.43
C ASN A 282 19.44 -16.31 -3.07
N ALA A 283 19.22 -16.25 -4.39
CA ALA A 283 18.33 -17.18 -5.08
C ALA A 283 18.85 -18.62 -5.10
N LYS A 284 20.17 -18.81 -5.15
CA LYS A 284 20.78 -20.14 -4.99
C LYS A 284 20.57 -20.69 -3.59
N ASN A 285 20.78 -19.87 -2.56
CA ASN A 285 20.57 -20.26 -1.17
C ASN A 285 19.09 -20.53 -0.85
N ALA A 286 18.17 -19.91 -1.59
CA ALA A 286 16.75 -20.19 -1.53
C ALA A 286 16.32 -21.39 -2.41
N HIS A 287 17.24 -22.01 -3.15
CA HIS A 287 16.98 -23.14 -4.05
C HIS A 287 15.97 -22.86 -5.18
N VAL A 288 15.89 -21.61 -5.64
CA VAL A 288 14.94 -21.14 -6.67
C VAL A 288 15.60 -20.44 -7.86
N ALA A 289 16.93 -20.47 -7.95
CA ALA A 289 17.69 -19.77 -9.00
C ALA A 289 17.29 -20.18 -10.43
N GLN A 290 16.79 -21.40 -10.63
CA GLN A 290 16.32 -21.91 -11.93
C GLN A 290 15.09 -21.17 -12.47
N TYR A 291 14.32 -20.49 -11.62
CA TYR A 291 13.12 -19.76 -12.01
C TYR A 291 13.37 -18.27 -12.29
N ILE A 292 14.59 -17.78 -12.01
CA ILE A 292 14.87 -16.35 -11.95
C ILE A 292 16.05 -15.98 -12.83
N GLU A 293 15.82 -15.04 -13.75
CA GLU A 293 16.86 -14.37 -14.52
C GLU A 293 17.16 -13.01 -13.92
N PHE A 294 18.38 -12.84 -13.39
CA PHE A 294 18.86 -11.54 -12.93
C PHE A 294 19.81 -10.92 -13.94
N GLU A 295 19.60 -9.66 -14.30
CA GLU A 295 20.45 -8.91 -15.24
C GLU A 295 20.85 -7.55 -14.67
N GLN A 296 22.05 -7.08 -15.03
CA GLN A 296 22.42 -5.69 -14.80
C GLN A 296 21.82 -4.85 -15.93
N LYS A 297 20.79 -4.05 -15.62
CA LYS A 297 20.07 -3.24 -16.60
C LYS A 297 19.57 -1.95 -15.96
N ASP A 298 19.74 -0.84 -16.66
CA ASP A 298 19.19 0.46 -16.26
C ASP A 298 17.76 0.58 -16.82
N PHE A 299 16.77 0.56 -15.94
CA PHE A 299 15.36 0.66 -16.33
C PHE A 299 15.05 1.92 -17.13
N THR A 300 15.80 3.02 -16.93
CA THR A 300 15.56 4.28 -17.64
C THR A 300 16.05 4.26 -19.10
N ALA A 301 16.81 3.23 -19.48
CA ALA A 301 17.46 3.12 -20.79
C ALA A 301 16.97 1.90 -21.60
N ILE A 302 15.93 1.21 -21.16
CA ILE A 302 15.41 0.01 -21.83
C ILE A 302 14.68 0.34 -23.13
N THR A 303 14.61 -0.64 -24.01
CA THR A 303 13.96 -0.57 -25.32
C THR A 303 12.93 -1.70 -25.47
N THR A 304 12.17 -1.69 -26.58
CA THR A 304 11.21 -2.75 -26.88
C THR A 304 11.87 -4.14 -26.95
N ASP A 305 13.13 -4.23 -27.39
CA ASP A 305 13.87 -5.50 -27.49
C ASP A 305 14.19 -6.11 -26.11
N ASP A 306 14.15 -5.30 -25.05
CA ASP A 306 14.36 -5.75 -23.68
C ASP A 306 13.08 -6.33 -23.04
N ILE A 307 11.91 -6.06 -23.61
CA ILE A 307 10.62 -6.43 -23.02
C ILE A 307 10.28 -7.87 -23.42
N PRO A 308 10.04 -8.77 -22.44
CA PRO A 308 9.61 -10.13 -22.74
C PRO A 308 8.28 -10.16 -23.50
N GLU A 309 8.18 -11.06 -24.49
CA GLU A 309 6.91 -11.34 -25.16
C GLU A 309 5.95 -12.11 -24.24
N GLY A 310 4.66 -11.79 -24.34
CA GLY A 310 3.57 -12.50 -23.67
C GLY A 310 2.97 -11.79 -22.44
N PRO A 311 1.96 -12.40 -21.80
CA PRO A 311 1.33 -11.84 -20.61
C PRO A 311 2.29 -11.80 -19.43
N ALA A 312 2.40 -10.63 -18.80
CA ALA A 312 3.34 -10.40 -17.72
C ALA A 312 2.89 -9.26 -16.80
N SER A 313 3.49 -9.22 -15.62
CA SER A 313 3.21 -8.23 -14.59
C SER A 313 4.51 -7.64 -14.06
N VAL A 314 4.45 -6.39 -13.63
CA VAL A 314 5.52 -5.73 -12.88
C VAL A 314 5.11 -5.63 -11.41
N VAL A 315 5.96 -6.07 -10.49
CA VAL A 315 5.82 -5.76 -9.07
C VAL A 315 7.18 -5.30 -8.56
N THR A 316 7.24 -4.11 -7.95
CA THR A 316 8.53 -3.48 -7.67
C THR A 316 8.50 -2.51 -6.48
N ASP A 317 9.68 -2.32 -5.88
CA ASP A 317 9.98 -1.40 -4.76
C ASP A 317 11.07 -0.41 -5.20
N PRO A 318 10.74 0.58 -6.07
CA PRO A 318 11.71 1.55 -6.54
C PRO A 318 12.19 2.47 -5.40
N PRO A 319 13.35 3.13 -5.56
CA PRO A 319 13.81 4.11 -4.57
C PRO A 319 12.81 5.27 -4.37
N TYR A 320 12.50 5.65 -3.13
CA TYR A 320 11.64 6.81 -2.81
C TYR A 320 12.25 7.79 -1.78
N GLY A 321 13.57 7.75 -1.56
CA GLY A 321 14.30 8.91 -1.02
C GLY A 321 14.28 9.14 0.50
N LEU A 322 14.28 8.10 1.35
CA LEU A 322 14.46 8.28 2.82
C LEU A 322 15.83 8.86 3.25
N ARG A 323 16.75 9.14 2.32
CA ARG A 323 18.04 9.78 2.61
C ARG A 323 18.26 10.91 1.61
N MET A 324 18.27 12.13 2.14
CA MET A 324 18.52 13.36 1.41
C MET A 324 19.84 13.26 0.61
N GLU A 325 19.76 13.53 -0.69
CA GLU A 325 20.76 14.35 -1.42
C GLU A 325 20.33 14.79 -2.83
N SER A 326 19.20 14.31 -3.40
CA SER A 326 18.57 15.00 -4.56
C SER A 326 17.10 14.62 -4.78
N THR A 327 16.16 15.36 -4.18
CA THR A 327 14.71 15.22 -4.44
C THR A 327 14.35 15.37 -5.93
N PHE A 328 15.14 16.12 -6.70
CA PHE A 328 14.92 16.28 -8.14
C PHE A 328 15.17 14.99 -8.95
N GLY A 329 16.19 14.20 -8.59
CA GLY A 329 16.50 12.96 -9.32
C GLY A 329 15.46 11.86 -9.12
N ILE A 330 14.84 11.80 -7.93
CA ILE A 330 13.79 10.80 -7.66
C ILE A 330 12.48 11.13 -8.37
N GLN A 331 12.10 12.41 -8.45
CA GLN A 331 10.92 12.81 -9.21
C GLN A 331 11.08 12.50 -10.70
N GLU A 332 12.24 12.81 -11.28
CA GLU A 332 12.56 12.48 -12.68
C GLU A 332 12.50 10.96 -12.94
N LEU A 333 12.96 10.14 -11.99
CA LEU A 333 12.80 8.69 -12.08
C LEU A 333 11.33 8.27 -12.20
N TYR A 334 10.44 8.78 -11.34
CA TYR A 334 9.02 8.41 -11.39
C TYR A 334 8.32 8.92 -12.66
N ILE A 335 8.70 10.10 -13.18
CA ILE A 335 8.25 10.60 -14.49
C ILE A 335 8.68 9.63 -15.60
N ASN A 336 9.98 9.27 -15.64
CA ASN A 336 10.51 8.34 -16.63
C ASN A 336 9.87 6.96 -16.50
N MET A 337 9.58 6.50 -15.28
CA MET A 337 8.86 5.25 -15.06
C MET A 337 7.46 5.28 -15.67
N GLY A 338 6.70 6.34 -15.41
CA GLY A 338 5.38 6.54 -16.01
C GLY A 338 5.41 6.53 -17.54
N HIS A 339 6.36 7.24 -18.15
CA HIS A 339 6.55 7.24 -19.60
C HIS A 339 6.94 5.86 -20.15
N THR A 340 7.89 5.20 -19.49
CA THR A 340 8.41 3.89 -19.90
C THR A 340 7.30 2.83 -19.84
N PHE A 341 6.54 2.77 -18.73
CA PHE A 341 5.40 1.86 -18.60
C PHE A 341 4.33 2.09 -19.67
N ASN A 342 3.90 3.34 -19.87
CA ASN A 342 2.89 3.65 -20.89
C ASN A 342 3.33 3.30 -22.33
N THR A 343 4.64 3.34 -22.61
CA THR A 343 5.17 3.16 -23.97
C THR A 343 5.54 1.71 -24.25
N LEU A 344 6.19 1.03 -23.30
CA LEU A 344 6.82 -0.27 -23.51
C LEU A 344 6.06 -1.44 -22.88
N PHE A 345 5.11 -1.20 -21.98
CA PHE A 345 4.40 -2.24 -21.24
C PHE A 345 2.88 -2.27 -21.52
N PRO A 346 2.39 -2.09 -22.76
CA PRO A 346 0.96 -2.13 -23.03
C PRO A 346 0.36 -3.49 -22.68
N GLY A 347 -0.74 -3.48 -21.94
CA GLY A 347 -1.47 -4.66 -21.48
C GLY A 347 -0.97 -5.27 -20.17
N TRP A 348 0.09 -4.73 -19.57
CA TRP A 348 0.66 -5.27 -18.32
C TRP A 348 0.00 -4.66 -17.09
N ASP A 349 -0.06 -5.45 -16.02
CA ASP A 349 -0.43 -5.00 -14.68
C ASP A 349 0.82 -4.64 -13.88
N ILE A 350 0.78 -3.52 -13.18
CA ILE A 350 1.93 -2.93 -12.48
C ILE A 350 1.55 -2.65 -11.03
N ALA A 351 2.37 -3.12 -10.09
CA ALA A 351 2.25 -2.79 -8.68
C ALA A 351 3.55 -2.14 -8.16
N ILE A 352 3.46 -0.90 -7.67
CA ILE A 352 4.61 -0.10 -7.22
C ILE A 352 4.47 0.16 -5.71
N LEU A 353 5.46 -0.23 -4.92
CA LEU A 353 5.57 0.21 -3.52
C LEU A 353 6.23 1.58 -3.45
N CYS A 354 5.63 2.51 -2.71
CA CYS A 354 6.19 3.84 -2.52
C CYS A 354 5.93 4.35 -1.10
N GLY A 355 6.98 4.83 -0.43
CA GLY A 355 6.89 5.51 0.87
C GLY A 355 6.38 6.95 0.80
N ASP A 356 6.34 7.54 -0.39
CA ASP A 356 5.91 8.92 -0.62
C ASP A 356 4.73 8.98 -1.61
N LYS A 357 3.57 9.43 -1.12
CA LYS A 357 2.34 9.53 -1.93
C LYS A 357 2.45 10.58 -3.03
N GLU A 358 3.27 11.61 -2.85
CA GLU A 358 3.49 12.64 -3.88
C GLU A 358 4.27 12.07 -5.06
N LEU A 359 5.22 11.14 -4.83
CA LEU A 359 5.99 10.52 -5.90
C LEU A 359 5.11 9.72 -6.89
N LEU A 360 4.08 9.05 -6.39
CA LEU A 360 3.14 8.30 -7.23
C LEU A 360 2.37 9.20 -8.21
N SER A 361 2.24 10.49 -7.93
CA SER A 361 1.59 11.44 -8.84
C SER A 361 2.42 11.72 -10.10
N PHE A 362 3.74 11.50 -10.06
CA PHE A 362 4.63 11.70 -11.21
C PHE A 362 4.64 10.53 -12.20
N VAL A 363 4.07 9.36 -11.85
CA VAL A 363 3.89 8.23 -12.78
C VAL A 363 2.90 8.60 -13.92
N ASP A 364 2.12 9.68 -13.74
CA ASP A 364 1.12 10.17 -14.71
C ASP A 364 0.13 9.09 -15.17
N MET A 365 -0.16 8.16 -14.27
CA MET A 365 -1.19 7.14 -14.39
C MET A 365 -2.08 7.19 -13.16
N LYS A 366 -3.38 6.96 -13.33
CA LYS A 366 -4.30 6.83 -12.19
C LYS A 366 -4.24 5.39 -11.69
N PRO A 367 -3.95 5.15 -10.39
CA PRO A 367 -4.01 3.81 -9.85
C PRO A 367 -5.46 3.31 -9.78
N ASP A 368 -5.68 2.05 -10.12
CA ASP A 368 -6.97 1.37 -10.03
C ASP A 368 -7.31 1.02 -8.57
N ARG A 369 -6.27 0.70 -7.79
CA ARG A 369 -6.34 0.33 -6.39
C ARG A 369 -5.07 0.77 -5.67
N THR A 370 -5.18 1.04 -4.37
CA THR A 370 -4.02 1.17 -3.48
C THR A 370 -4.19 0.32 -2.23
N ASN A 371 -3.08 -0.17 -1.67
CA ASN A 371 -3.04 -0.82 -0.35
C ASN A 371 -2.03 -0.09 0.54
N ALA A 372 -2.35 0.11 1.82
CA ALA A 372 -1.40 0.62 2.79
C ALA A 372 -0.62 -0.54 3.41
N LEU A 373 0.71 -0.51 3.31
CA LEU A 373 1.65 -1.50 3.87
C LEU A 373 2.72 -0.78 4.69
N PHE A 374 3.44 -1.50 5.55
CA PHE A 374 4.47 -0.89 6.41
C PHE A 374 5.85 -1.49 6.16
N ASN A 375 6.80 -0.65 5.73
CA ASN A 375 8.21 -1.00 5.63
C ASN A 375 8.95 -0.54 6.90
N GLY A 376 8.98 -1.42 7.90
CA GLY A 376 9.39 -1.01 9.25
C GLY A 376 8.39 0.01 9.82
N PRO A 377 8.83 1.18 10.31
CA PRO A 377 7.93 2.22 10.80
C PRO A 377 7.29 3.06 9.68
N LEU A 378 7.76 2.94 8.44
CA LEU A 378 7.30 3.77 7.33
C LEU A 378 6.01 3.19 6.72
N GLU A 379 4.92 3.95 6.76
CA GLU A 379 3.73 3.67 5.96
C GLU A 379 4.03 3.90 4.47
N CYS A 380 3.80 2.88 3.66
CA CYS A 380 3.97 2.87 2.21
C CYS A 380 2.63 2.59 1.54
N GLN A 381 2.48 3.05 0.30
CA GLN A 381 1.39 2.67 -0.58
C GLN A 381 1.88 1.68 -1.63
N LEU A 382 1.19 0.55 -1.77
CA LEU A 382 1.28 -0.31 -2.94
C LEU A 382 0.20 0.14 -3.93
N ALA A 383 0.60 0.84 -4.98
CA ALA A 383 -0.30 1.35 -6.02
C ALA A 383 -0.35 0.39 -7.20
N HIS A 384 -1.56 0.06 -7.64
CA HIS A 384 -1.83 -0.88 -8.73
C HIS A 384 -2.31 -0.12 -9.96
N TYR A 385 -1.76 -0.45 -11.12
CA TYR A 385 -2.06 0.19 -12.40
C TYR A 385 -2.24 -0.88 -13.48
N HIS A 386 -3.22 -0.68 -14.35
CA HIS A 386 -3.29 -1.36 -15.63
C HIS A 386 -2.81 -0.44 -16.76
N VAL A 387 -1.81 -0.89 -17.54
CA VAL A 387 -1.37 -0.15 -18.73
C VAL A 387 -2.25 -0.54 -19.91
N PHE A 388 -3.13 0.36 -20.35
CA PHE A 388 -3.98 0.07 -21.50
C PHE A 388 -3.18 -0.05 -22.80
N THR A 389 -3.47 -1.11 -23.57
CA THR A 389 -3.05 -1.30 -24.96
C THR A 389 -3.60 -0.19 -25.87
N VAL A 390 -3.01 -0.05 -27.06
CA VAL A 390 -3.46 0.94 -28.06
C VAL A 390 -4.93 0.70 -28.43
N GLU A 391 -5.32 -0.56 -28.63
CA GLU A 391 -6.68 -0.97 -28.95
C GLU A 391 -7.65 -0.63 -27.82
N GLN A 392 -7.30 -0.92 -26.57
CA GLN A 392 -8.14 -0.58 -25.41
C GLN A 392 -8.31 0.94 -25.28
N ARG A 393 -7.24 1.72 -25.45
CA ARG A 393 -7.31 3.20 -25.42
C ARG A 393 -8.22 3.73 -26.51
N GLN A 394 -8.12 3.18 -27.73
CA GLN A 394 -8.99 3.57 -28.83
C GLN A 394 -10.46 3.24 -28.53
N GLN A 395 -10.76 2.03 -28.04
CA GLN A 395 -12.12 1.65 -27.65
C GLN A 395 -12.68 2.52 -26.53
N MET A 396 -11.86 2.88 -25.53
CA MET A 396 -12.28 3.79 -24.46
C MET A 396 -12.59 5.19 -25.00
N MET A 397 -11.78 5.69 -25.92
CA MET A 397 -12.00 6.98 -26.58
C MET A 397 -13.28 6.95 -27.41
N GLU A 398 -13.50 5.92 -28.22
CA GLU A 398 -14.72 5.73 -29.02
C GLU A 398 -15.96 5.66 -28.14
N LYS A 399 -15.93 4.87 -27.05
CA LYS A 399 -17.01 4.83 -26.05
C LYS A 399 -17.24 6.19 -25.38
N GLY A 400 -16.17 6.95 -25.12
CA GLY A 400 -16.26 8.30 -24.57
C GLY A 400 -16.96 9.26 -25.52
N ILE A 401 -16.59 9.23 -26.81
CA ILE A 401 -17.23 10.02 -27.88
C ILE A 401 -18.70 9.62 -28.03
N GLU A 402 -19.01 8.33 -28.02
CA GLU A 402 -20.38 7.83 -28.14
C GLU A 402 -21.24 8.26 -26.95
N LYS A 403 -20.77 8.08 -25.72
CA LYS A 403 -21.46 8.58 -24.52
C LYS A 403 -21.67 10.09 -24.54
N LYS A 404 -20.66 10.85 -24.99
CA LYS A 404 -20.78 12.31 -25.15
C LYS A 404 -21.86 12.64 -26.18
N ARG A 405 -21.88 11.96 -27.33
CA ARG A 405 -22.88 12.16 -28.38
C ARG A 405 -24.29 11.81 -27.90
N GLU A 406 -24.44 10.69 -27.19
CA GLU A 406 -25.71 10.27 -26.60
C GLU A 406 -26.22 11.32 -25.60
N ARG A 407 -25.37 11.74 -24.64
CA ARG A 407 -25.73 12.78 -23.66
C ARG A 407 -26.15 14.08 -24.33
N LEU A 408 -25.38 14.57 -25.30
CA LEU A 408 -25.68 15.83 -26.01
C LEU A 408 -26.93 15.71 -26.89
N SER A 409 -27.32 14.49 -27.32
CA SER A 409 -28.55 14.25 -28.07
C SER A 409 -29.81 14.29 -27.19
N GLN A 410 -29.67 14.04 -25.88
CA GLN A 410 -30.78 14.15 -24.94
C GLN A 410 -31.15 15.62 -24.73
N PRO A 411 -32.44 15.96 -24.57
CA PRO A 411 -32.85 17.33 -24.28
C PRO A 411 -32.25 17.78 -22.93
N LEU A 412 -31.97 19.08 -22.83
CA LEU A 412 -31.63 19.69 -21.54
C LEU A 412 -32.77 19.46 -20.55
N SER A 413 -32.43 19.28 -19.26
CA SER A 413 -33.43 19.34 -18.20
C SER A 413 -34.13 20.71 -18.22
N PRO A 414 -35.34 20.84 -17.64
CA PRO A 414 -36.00 22.14 -17.55
C PRO A 414 -35.13 23.22 -16.90
N GLY A 415 -34.38 22.86 -15.85
CA GLY A 415 -33.43 23.74 -15.18
C GLY A 415 -32.29 24.17 -16.09
N ALA A 416 -31.57 23.21 -16.67
CA ALA A 416 -30.46 23.46 -17.56
C ALA A 416 -30.89 24.24 -18.82
N GLN A 417 -32.11 24.03 -19.32
CA GLN A 417 -32.66 24.79 -20.45
C GLN A 417 -32.86 26.27 -20.11
N MET A 418 -33.30 26.59 -18.88
CA MET A 418 -33.40 27.99 -18.43
C MET A 418 -32.02 28.64 -18.34
N ALA A 419 -31.05 27.95 -17.74
CA ALA A 419 -29.67 28.44 -17.66
C ALA A 419 -29.06 28.63 -19.07
N PHE A 420 -29.27 27.69 -19.99
CA PHE A 420 -28.83 27.78 -21.38
C PHE A 420 -29.42 29.00 -22.09
N ASN A 421 -30.73 29.23 -21.96
CA ASN A 421 -31.39 30.38 -22.57
C ASN A 421 -30.83 31.70 -22.00
N ARG A 422 -30.54 31.74 -20.70
CA ARG A 422 -29.92 32.90 -20.06
C ARG A 422 -28.50 33.14 -20.59
N LEU A 423 -27.69 32.09 -20.71
CA LEU A 423 -26.33 32.16 -21.25
C LEU A 423 -26.33 32.64 -22.70
N LYS A 424 -27.18 32.09 -23.57
CA LYS A 424 -27.30 32.55 -24.96
C LYS A 424 -27.68 34.03 -25.04
N LYS A 425 -28.63 34.48 -24.22
CA LYS A 425 -29.01 35.91 -24.15
C LYS A 425 -27.84 36.80 -23.71
N ASN A 426 -27.02 36.34 -22.78
CA ASN A 426 -25.82 37.07 -22.37
C ASN A 426 -24.76 37.08 -23.48
N MET A 427 -24.57 35.96 -24.18
CA MET A 427 -23.66 35.87 -25.34
C MET A 427 -24.06 36.84 -26.45
N ASP A 428 -25.33 36.83 -26.86
CA ASP A 428 -25.85 37.71 -27.92
C ASP A 428 -25.60 39.20 -27.61
N LYS A 429 -25.62 39.56 -26.33
CA LYS A 429 -25.32 40.91 -25.86
C LYS A 429 -23.81 41.20 -25.76
N LEU A 430 -23.04 40.27 -25.20
CA LEU A 430 -21.65 40.51 -24.80
C LEU A 430 -20.65 40.22 -25.91
N VAL A 431 -20.81 39.12 -26.65
CA VAL A 431 -19.84 38.67 -27.67
C VAL A 431 -19.53 39.79 -28.69
N PRO A 432 -20.53 40.46 -29.32
CA PRO A 432 -20.24 41.49 -30.31
C PRO A 432 -19.47 42.68 -29.71
N ILE A 433 -19.77 43.04 -28.46
CA ILE A 433 -19.12 44.15 -27.75
C ILE A 433 -17.66 43.80 -27.42
N MET A 434 -17.42 42.56 -26.98
CA MET A 434 -16.09 42.09 -26.60
C MET A 434 -15.20 41.93 -27.84
N GLU A 435 -15.72 41.37 -28.93
CA GLU A 435 -15.03 41.27 -30.22
C GLU A 435 -14.66 42.65 -30.77
N GLN A 436 -15.59 43.62 -30.76
CA GLN A 436 -15.31 44.99 -31.19
C GLN A 436 -14.18 45.65 -30.38
N ARG A 437 -14.04 45.26 -29.11
CA ARG A 437 -13.01 45.78 -28.19
C ARG A 437 -11.72 44.95 -28.20
N GLY A 438 -11.65 43.86 -28.96
CA GLY A 438 -10.53 42.92 -28.93
C GLY A 438 -10.35 42.25 -27.56
N ILE A 439 -11.44 42.04 -26.81
CA ILE A 439 -11.43 41.41 -25.50
C ILE A 439 -11.85 39.95 -25.67
N THR A 440 -10.95 39.05 -25.30
CA THR A 440 -11.13 37.60 -25.46
C THR A 440 -11.45 36.89 -24.14
N SER A 441 -11.28 37.58 -23.01
CA SER A 441 -11.60 37.04 -21.68
C SER A 441 -12.60 37.94 -20.95
N TYR A 442 -13.74 37.43 -20.49
CA TYR A 442 -14.78 38.23 -19.84
C TYR A 442 -15.76 37.37 -19.04
N ARG A 443 -16.44 38.00 -18.09
CA ARG A 443 -17.55 37.38 -17.36
C ARG A 443 -18.77 37.25 -18.25
N LEU A 444 -19.24 36.03 -18.43
CA LEU A 444 -20.40 35.69 -19.24
C LEU A 444 -21.69 35.62 -18.42
N TYR A 445 -21.59 35.22 -17.16
CA TYR A 445 -22.71 35.04 -16.25
C TYR A 445 -22.27 35.42 -14.83
N ASP A 446 -23.12 36.11 -14.08
CA ASP A 446 -22.83 36.54 -12.71
C ASP A 446 -24.08 36.52 -11.82
N ALA A 447 -24.41 35.33 -11.34
CA ALA A 447 -25.58 35.05 -10.49
C ALA A 447 -26.89 35.67 -11.05
N ASP A 448 -27.04 35.65 -12.38
CA ASP A 448 -28.17 36.27 -13.08
C ASP A 448 -29.53 35.65 -12.72
N MET A 449 -29.53 34.44 -12.16
CA MET A 449 -30.71 33.68 -11.77
C MET A 449 -30.60 33.26 -10.29
N PRO A 450 -31.64 33.47 -9.46
CA PRO A 450 -31.61 33.11 -8.04
C PRO A 450 -31.32 31.63 -7.77
N GLU A 451 -31.73 30.75 -8.68
CA GLU A 451 -31.55 29.31 -8.57
C GLU A 451 -30.09 28.89 -8.84
N TYR A 452 -29.34 29.68 -9.62
CA TYR A 452 -27.98 29.37 -10.05
C TYR A 452 -27.01 30.45 -9.56
N SER A 453 -26.64 30.35 -8.28
CA SER A 453 -25.68 31.26 -7.68
C SER A 453 -24.24 30.90 -8.09
N ALA A 454 -23.83 31.34 -9.27
CA ALA A 454 -22.50 31.10 -9.82
C ALA A 454 -22.00 32.27 -10.67
N ALA A 455 -20.69 32.33 -10.90
CA ALA A 455 -20.05 33.16 -11.90
C ALA A 455 -19.42 32.29 -12.98
N ILE A 456 -19.57 32.67 -14.25
CA ILE A 456 -18.96 31.97 -15.39
C ILE A 456 -18.08 32.96 -16.14
N ASP A 457 -16.77 32.75 -16.07
CA ASP A 457 -15.78 33.53 -16.77
C ASP A 457 -15.28 32.74 -17.98
N PHE A 458 -15.32 33.35 -19.17
CA PHE A 458 -14.86 32.76 -20.42
C PHE A 458 -13.54 33.38 -20.83
N TYR A 459 -12.56 32.56 -21.19
CA TYR A 459 -11.18 32.97 -21.49
C TYR A 459 -10.74 32.48 -22.87
N GLU A 460 -10.23 33.40 -23.69
CA GLU A 460 -9.65 33.13 -25.02
C GLU A 460 -10.55 32.34 -25.96
N GLY A 461 -11.87 32.47 -25.82
CA GLY A 461 -12.82 31.71 -26.64
C GLY A 461 -12.76 30.18 -26.42
N LYS A 462 -12.10 29.71 -25.36
CA LYS A 462 -11.75 28.30 -25.21
C LYS A 462 -11.97 27.74 -23.81
N TRP A 463 -11.51 28.43 -22.78
CA TRP A 463 -11.55 27.93 -21.39
C TRP A 463 -12.66 28.61 -20.61
N VAL A 464 -13.36 27.84 -19.80
CA VAL A 464 -14.36 28.38 -18.87
C VAL A 464 -13.91 28.13 -17.44
N HIS A 465 -14.02 29.16 -16.62
CA HIS A 465 -13.91 29.06 -15.18
C HIS A 465 -15.31 29.29 -14.59
N LEU A 466 -15.93 28.22 -14.10
CA LEU A 466 -17.24 28.23 -13.45
C LEU A 466 -17.01 28.20 -11.94
N GLN A 467 -17.38 29.29 -11.27
CA GLN A 467 -17.26 29.41 -9.82
C GLN A 467 -18.64 29.40 -9.18
N GLU A 468 -18.95 28.35 -8.43
CA GLU A 468 -20.19 28.25 -7.66
C GLU A 468 -20.01 28.94 -6.30
N TYR A 469 -20.97 29.80 -5.95
CA TYR A 469 -21.04 30.40 -4.61
C TYR A 469 -21.63 29.37 -3.64
N ALA A 470 -21.15 29.39 -2.38
CA ALA A 470 -21.65 28.47 -1.37
C ALA A 470 -23.18 28.58 -1.25
N PRO A 471 -23.93 27.47 -1.42
CA PRO A 471 -25.36 27.49 -1.19
C PRO A 471 -25.62 27.81 0.30
N PRO A 472 -26.67 28.60 0.63
CA PRO A 472 -27.11 28.76 2.01
C PRO A 472 -27.30 27.41 2.69
N ALA A 473 -27.04 27.32 4.00
CA ALA A 473 -27.19 26.10 4.79
C ALA A 473 -28.61 25.50 4.80
N THR A 474 -29.59 26.24 4.26
CA THR A 474 -30.98 25.83 4.09
C THR A 474 -31.26 25.06 2.79
N ILE A 475 -30.30 24.96 1.88
CA ILE A 475 -30.44 24.23 0.61
C ILE A 475 -29.94 22.80 0.80
N ASP A 476 -30.75 21.86 0.31
CA ASP A 476 -30.40 20.43 0.24
C ASP A 476 -29.15 20.20 -0.64
N PRO A 477 -28.09 19.52 -0.13
CA PRO A 477 -26.87 19.25 -0.87
C PRO A 477 -27.08 18.56 -2.22
N GLU A 478 -28.02 17.60 -2.32
CA GLU A 478 -28.31 16.91 -3.60
C GLU A 478 -28.92 17.86 -4.65
N ALA A 479 -29.76 18.79 -4.20
CA ALA A 479 -30.31 19.82 -5.07
C ALA A 479 -29.25 20.82 -5.54
N ALA A 480 -28.23 21.11 -4.72
CA ALA A 480 -27.12 21.97 -5.11
C ALA A 480 -26.23 21.28 -6.18
N GLU A 481 -25.90 20.01 -5.98
CA GLU A 481 -25.15 19.21 -6.95
C GLU A 481 -25.88 19.09 -8.30
N THR A 482 -27.18 18.84 -8.26
CA THR A 482 -28.02 18.80 -9.48
C THR A 482 -27.95 20.13 -10.25
N ARG A 483 -28.07 21.27 -9.57
CA ARG A 483 -28.03 22.59 -10.22
C ARG A 483 -26.67 22.92 -10.80
N LEU A 484 -25.59 22.50 -10.14
CA LEU A 484 -24.25 22.66 -10.67
C LEU A 484 -24.08 21.86 -11.97
N ASP A 485 -24.53 20.61 -12.00
CA ASP A 485 -24.51 19.77 -13.20
C ASP A 485 -25.37 20.36 -14.33
N GLU A 486 -26.56 20.87 -14.01
CA GLU A 486 -27.42 21.58 -14.97
C GLU A 486 -26.72 22.81 -15.56
N LEU A 487 -26.01 23.58 -14.73
CA LEU A 487 -25.28 24.77 -15.18
C LEU A 487 -24.07 24.39 -16.05
N ILE A 488 -23.37 23.29 -15.74
CA ILE A 488 -22.27 22.77 -16.55
C ILE A 488 -22.79 22.31 -17.92
N ASP A 489 -23.88 21.52 -17.98
CA ASP A 489 -24.46 21.04 -19.24
C ASP A 489 -24.99 22.21 -20.09
N ALA A 490 -25.63 23.19 -19.44
CA ALA A 490 -26.06 24.42 -20.10
C ALA A 490 -24.88 25.21 -20.69
N THR A 491 -23.77 25.30 -19.95
CA THR A 491 -22.57 26.03 -20.36
C THR A 491 -21.87 25.35 -21.53
N GLU A 492 -21.70 24.03 -21.47
CA GLU A 492 -21.12 23.22 -22.53
C GLU A 492 -21.89 23.42 -23.84
N ARG A 493 -23.23 23.32 -23.79
CA ARG A 493 -24.08 23.48 -24.97
C ARG A 493 -24.17 24.93 -25.46
N ALA A 494 -24.17 25.91 -24.56
CA ALA A 494 -24.27 27.31 -24.95
C ALA A 494 -23.01 27.81 -25.67
N LEU A 495 -21.83 27.40 -25.17
CA LEU A 495 -20.53 27.80 -25.69
C LEU A 495 -19.97 26.84 -26.75
N GLU A 496 -20.56 25.66 -26.92
CA GLU A 496 -20.10 24.63 -27.86
C GLU A 496 -18.63 24.24 -27.60
N ILE A 497 -18.25 24.21 -26.32
CA ILE A 497 -16.94 23.77 -25.85
C ILE A 497 -17.06 22.42 -25.18
N ASP A 498 -15.96 21.68 -25.09
CA ASP A 498 -15.94 20.41 -24.40
C ASP A 498 -16.00 20.60 -22.88
N ARG A 499 -16.75 19.72 -22.17
CA ARG A 499 -16.86 19.74 -20.70
C ARG A 499 -15.49 19.75 -19.99
N GLU A 500 -14.46 19.14 -20.58
CA GLU A 500 -13.08 19.14 -20.07
C GLU A 500 -12.40 20.51 -20.04
N LEU A 501 -12.94 21.47 -20.81
CA LEU A 501 -12.49 22.87 -20.84
C LEU A 501 -13.28 23.76 -19.86
N ILE A 502 -14.24 23.19 -19.12
CA ILE A 502 -15.00 23.85 -18.07
C ILE A 502 -14.38 23.48 -16.72
N TYR A 503 -13.62 24.41 -16.15
CA TYR A 503 -12.98 24.27 -14.85
C TYR A 503 -13.94 24.77 -13.76
N VAL A 504 -14.42 23.85 -12.94
CA VAL A 504 -15.40 24.12 -11.88
C VAL A 504 -14.71 24.30 -10.54
N LYS A 505 -15.05 25.36 -9.81
CA LYS A 505 -14.61 25.59 -8.43
C LYS A 505 -15.80 25.89 -7.53
N GLN A 506 -15.95 25.12 -6.46
CA GLN A 506 -16.91 25.38 -5.40
C GLN A 506 -16.23 26.16 -4.26
N ARG A 507 -16.77 27.33 -3.90
CA ARG A 507 -16.33 28.05 -2.69
C ARG A 507 -16.93 27.38 -1.46
N ARG A 508 -16.08 26.86 -0.56
CA ARG A 508 -16.46 26.53 0.83
C ARG A 508 -15.93 27.65 1.73
N GLU A 509 -16.72 28.12 2.70
CA GLU A 509 -16.22 29.07 3.71
C GLU A 509 -15.05 28.43 4.47
N GLN A 510 -13.85 28.96 4.29
CA GLN A 510 -12.69 28.64 5.12
C GLN A 510 -12.58 29.69 6.23
N LYS A 511 -12.36 29.25 7.47
CA LYS A 511 -12.06 30.13 8.60
C LYS A 511 -10.69 30.79 8.37
N ASP A 512 -10.61 32.08 8.64
CA ASP A 512 -9.46 32.97 8.40
C ASP A 512 -8.09 32.38 8.82
N ASN A 513 -7.21 32.15 7.82
CA ASN A 513 -5.87 32.75 7.69
C ASN A 513 -5.09 32.30 6.43
N ASP A 514 -5.72 31.63 5.47
CA ASP A 514 -5.03 30.87 4.42
C ASP A 514 -5.42 31.31 2.99
N GLN A 515 -5.29 32.61 2.70
CA GLN A 515 -5.69 33.18 1.40
C GLN A 515 -4.79 32.80 0.21
N TYR A 516 -3.86 31.84 0.36
CA TYR A 516 -2.98 31.34 -0.72
C TYR A 516 -2.69 29.84 -0.62
N THR A 517 -3.64 29.02 -0.16
CA THR A 517 -3.43 27.56 -0.08
C THR A 517 -3.72 26.89 -1.42
N LYS A 518 -2.75 26.13 -1.93
CA LYS A 518 -2.80 25.40 -3.20
C LYS A 518 -3.86 24.29 -3.12
N LEU A 519 -4.87 24.32 -3.99
CA LEU A 519 -6.01 23.40 -4.02
C LEU A 519 -5.74 22.15 -4.87
N ALA A 520 -4.80 22.21 -5.82
CA ALA A 520 -4.36 21.10 -6.66
C ALA A 520 -2.89 21.30 -7.11
N SER A 521 -2.18 20.22 -7.46
CA SER A 521 -0.79 20.26 -7.96
C SER A 521 -0.68 19.85 -9.43
N LYS A 522 -1.50 20.43 -10.32
CA LYS A 522 -1.40 20.13 -11.76
C LYS A 522 -0.38 21.00 -12.51
N GLY A 523 -0.06 22.20 -12.02
CA GLY A 523 0.95 23.08 -12.60
C GLY A 523 0.63 23.61 -14.00
N GLN A 524 -0.60 23.43 -14.50
CA GLN A 524 -0.98 23.77 -15.87
C GLN A 524 -1.28 25.26 -16.00
N LEU A 525 -0.25 26.06 -16.30
CA LEU A 525 -0.42 27.47 -16.67
C LEU A 525 -0.93 27.59 -18.11
N ARG A 526 -1.92 28.47 -18.31
CA ARG A 526 -2.44 28.86 -19.62
C ARG A 526 -2.10 30.31 -19.89
N ILE A 527 -1.88 30.66 -21.16
CA ILE A 527 -1.62 32.04 -21.57
C ILE A 527 -2.92 32.65 -22.07
N ILE A 528 -3.26 33.82 -21.54
CA ILE A 528 -4.34 34.66 -22.06
C ILE A 528 -3.79 35.99 -22.53
N ARG A 529 -4.56 36.68 -23.37
CA ARG A 529 -4.21 37.98 -23.94
C ARG A 529 -5.23 39.02 -23.48
N GLU A 530 -4.73 40.18 -23.09
CA GLU A 530 -5.56 41.33 -22.78
C GLU A 530 -4.85 42.59 -23.26
N HIS A 531 -5.43 43.25 -24.27
CA HIS A 531 -4.78 44.33 -25.03
C HIS A 531 -3.42 43.85 -25.62
N ASN A 532 -2.33 44.53 -25.28
CA ASN A 532 -0.97 44.19 -25.74
C ASN A 532 -0.18 43.36 -24.72
N LEU A 533 -0.85 42.83 -23.69
CA LEU A 533 -0.23 42.08 -22.60
C LEU A 533 -0.61 40.60 -22.66
N MET A 534 0.29 39.76 -22.14
CA MET A 534 0.06 38.33 -21.94
C MET A 534 0.14 38.00 -20.45
N PHE A 535 -0.78 37.16 -19.98
CA PHE A 535 -0.85 36.75 -18.58
C PHE A 535 -0.87 35.22 -18.49
N PHE A 536 -0.18 34.69 -17.48
CA PHE A 536 -0.34 33.30 -17.07
C PHE A 536 -1.54 33.20 -16.14
N VAL A 537 -2.44 32.28 -16.44
CA VAL A 537 -3.59 31.94 -15.59
C VAL A 537 -3.56 30.47 -15.22
N ASN A 538 -4.11 30.15 -14.06
CA ASN A 538 -4.21 28.80 -13.56
C ASN A 538 -5.67 28.50 -13.19
N PHE A 539 -6.29 27.57 -13.91
CA PHE A 539 -7.69 27.24 -13.69
C PHE A 539 -7.91 26.16 -12.62
N THR A 540 -6.86 25.49 -12.13
CA THR A 540 -6.97 24.28 -11.29
C THR A 540 -6.42 24.44 -9.89
N ASP A 541 -5.27 25.09 -9.72
CA ASP A 541 -4.43 24.94 -8.53
C ASP A 541 -4.70 25.97 -7.44
N TYR A 542 -5.34 27.09 -7.79
CA TYR A 542 -5.62 28.21 -6.87
C TYR A 542 -7.11 28.52 -6.84
N LEU A 543 -7.61 29.22 -5.83
CA LEU A 543 -9.03 29.61 -5.77
C LEU A 543 -9.40 30.56 -6.92
N ASP A 544 -8.55 31.55 -7.18
CA ASP A 544 -8.68 32.47 -8.30
C ASP A 544 -7.84 32.02 -9.49
N THR A 545 -8.08 32.60 -10.67
CA THR A 545 -7.35 32.24 -11.90
C THR A 545 -5.98 32.93 -12.02
N GLY A 546 -5.67 33.84 -11.09
CA GLY A 546 -4.48 34.71 -11.15
C GLY A 546 -4.72 36.04 -11.87
N ILE A 547 -5.92 36.27 -12.43
CA ILE A 547 -6.30 37.55 -13.03
C ILE A 547 -7.75 37.92 -12.71
N PHE A 548 -7.95 39.16 -12.25
CA PHE A 548 -9.28 39.73 -11.97
C PHE A 548 -9.79 40.47 -13.20
N LEU A 549 -10.80 39.93 -13.88
CA LEU A 549 -11.28 40.44 -15.18
C LEU A 549 -11.97 41.82 -15.06
N ASP A 550 -12.58 42.12 -13.92
CA ASP A 550 -13.20 43.39 -13.57
C ASP A 550 -12.20 44.55 -13.43
N HIS A 551 -10.96 44.26 -13.00
CA HIS A 551 -9.89 45.25 -12.90
C HIS A 551 -9.19 45.59 -14.24
N ARG A 552 -9.68 45.07 -15.36
CA ARG A 552 -9.15 45.37 -16.71
C ARG A 552 -8.96 46.86 -17.01
N PRO A 553 -9.88 47.78 -16.65
CA PRO A 553 -9.70 49.21 -16.96
C PRO A 553 -8.45 49.82 -16.29
N VAL A 554 -8.07 49.31 -15.12
CA VAL A 554 -6.88 49.78 -14.38
C VAL A 554 -5.59 49.30 -15.06
N ARG A 555 -5.60 48.11 -15.66
CA ARG A 555 -4.45 47.54 -16.42
C ARG A 555 -4.29 48.13 -17.82
N LYS A 556 -5.27 48.89 -18.30
CA LYS A 556 -5.25 49.57 -19.61
C LYS A 556 -4.53 50.92 -19.56
N MET A 557 -4.42 51.52 -18.37
CA MET A 557 -3.59 52.70 -18.11
C MET A 557 -2.12 52.29 -18.11
#